data_AF-A0A3S2BXB4-F1
#
_entry.id   AF-A0A3S2BXB4-F1
#
_cell.length_a   1.000
_cell.length_b   1.000
_cell.length_c   1.000
_cell.angle_alpha   90.00
_cell.angle_beta   90.00
_cell.angle_gamma   90.00
#
_symmetry.space_group_name_H-M   'P 1'
#
loop_
_entity.id
_entity.type
_entity.pdbx_description
1 polymer ?
#
loop_
_entity_poly.entity_id
_entity_poly.type
_entity_poly.pdbx_seq_one_letter_code
_entity_poly.pdbx_strand_id
1 'polypeptide(L)'
;MPGKKIDWMRANPLVSVQVDEHGEGRGWRSVVVDGRFEELPDRIGHKLERDHAWSVLSKHSDWWEPGALKPVVPLVAESTPHVFFRILIAQVSGRKASE
;
A
#
# COMPACT_ATOMS: atom_id res chain seq x y z
N MET A 1 3.16 7.62 -7.25
CA MET A 1 4.20 7.17 -8.20
C MET A 1 3.66 6.06 -9.08
N PRO A 2 3.57 6.28 -10.39
CA PRO A 2 3.43 5.23 -11.40
C PRO A 2 4.58 4.21 -11.30
N GLY A 3 4.38 3.01 -11.84
CA GLY A 3 5.42 1.98 -11.90
C GLY A 3 4.86 0.59 -12.15
N LYS A 4 5.77 -0.37 -12.38
CA LYS A 4 5.43 -1.73 -12.85
C LYS A 4 4.32 -2.42 -12.05
N LYS A 5 4.35 -2.31 -10.71
CA LYS A 5 3.31 -2.89 -9.84
C LYS A 5 1.92 -2.31 -10.15
N ILE A 6 1.84 -1.00 -10.33
CA ILE A 6 0.58 -0.29 -10.59
C ILE A 6 0.07 -0.66 -11.98
N ASP A 7 0.96 -0.67 -12.98
CA ASP A 7 0.57 -1.01 -14.35
C ASP A 7 0.06 -2.45 -14.46
N TRP A 8 0.69 -3.37 -13.74
CA TRP A 8 0.25 -4.77 -13.66
C TRP A 8 -1.11 -4.90 -12.97
N MET A 9 -1.31 -4.22 -11.85
CA MET A 9 -2.59 -4.26 -11.12
C MET A 9 -3.73 -3.56 -11.89
N ARG A 10 -3.42 -2.56 -12.72
CA ARG A 10 -4.40 -1.96 -13.65
C ARG A 10 -4.81 -2.93 -14.76
N ALA A 11 -3.86 -3.73 -15.26
CA ALA A 11 -4.13 -4.73 -16.30
C ALA A 11 -4.85 -5.97 -15.75
N ASN A 12 -4.48 -6.43 -14.55
CA ASN A 12 -5.14 -7.52 -13.83
C ASN A 12 -5.30 -7.12 -12.35
N PRO A 13 -6.52 -6.79 -11.90
CA PRO A 13 -6.74 -6.30 -10.55
C PRO A 13 -6.77 -7.42 -9.51
N LEU A 14 -6.66 -8.69 -9.90
CA LEU A 14 -6.63 -9.81 -8.96
C LEU A 14 -5.25 -9.89 -8.29
N VAL A 15 -5.22 -9.70 -6.98
CA VAL A 15 -3.99 -9.67 -6.19
C VAL A 15 -4.11 -10.55 -4.95
N SER A 16 -2.96 -10.95 -4.42
CA SER A 16 -2.87 -11.60 -3.10
C SER A 16 -1.90 -10.82 -2.22
N VAL A 17 -2.25 -10.64 -0.96
CA VAL A 17 -1.45 -9.93 0.05
C VAL A 17 -1.25 -10.86 1.23
N GLN A 18 0.01 -11.09 1.61
CA GLN A 18 0.36 -11.85 2.81
C GLN A 18 0.93 -10.88 3.85
N VAL A 19 0.51 -11.09 5.09
CA VAL A 19 1.03 -10.39 6.28
C VAL A 19 1.32 -11.43 7.34
N ASP A 20 2.45 -11.31 8.03
CA ASP A 20 2.79 -12.15 9.17
C ASP A 20 3.26 -11.34 10.38
N GLU A 21 3.18 -12.00 11.53
CA GLU A 21 3.73 -11.53 12.79
C GLU A 21 4.39 -12.70 13.54
N HIS A 22 5.49 -12.39 14.24
CA HIS A 22 6.15 -13.34 15.12
C HIS A 22 5.39 -13.45 16.44
N GLY A 23 5.23 -14.69 16.91
CA GLY A 23 4.67 -15.02 18.22
C GLY A 23 5.76 -15.30 19.26
N GLU A 24 5.38 -15.97 20.35
CA GLU A 24 6.35 -16.44 21.35
C GLU A 24 7.19 -17.59 20.81
N GLY A 25 8.48 -17.62 21.17
CA GLY A 25 9.41 -18.66 20.75
C GLY A 25 9.54 -18.77 19.24
N ARG A 26 9.20 -19.94 18.68
CA ARG A 26 9.14 -20.19 17.22
C ARG A 26 7.74 -20.02 16.62
N GLY A 27 6.78 -19.54 17.41
CA GLY A 27 5.42 -19.32 16.97
C GLY A 27 5.31 -18.18 15.95
N TRP A 28 4.30 -18.26 15.08
CA TRP A 28 3.99 -17.22 14.11
C TRP A 28 2.50 -17.21 13.80
N ARG A 29 1.99 -16.07 13.34
CA ARG A 29 0.66 -15.95 12.71
C ARG A 29 0.85 -15.35 11.33
N SER A 30 0.11 -15.85 10.35
CA SER A 30 0.13 -15.32 9.00
C SER A 30 -1.30 -15.27 8.45
N VAL A 31 -1.59 -14.20 7.72
CA VAL A 31 -2.85 -13.97 7.04
C VAL A 31 -2.56 -13.77 5.56
N VAL A 32 -3.34 -14.43 4.71
CA VAL A 32 -3.33 -14.26 3.26
C VAL A 32 -4.68 -13.75 2.82
N VAL A 33 -4.68 -12.61 2.13
CA VAL A 33 -5.84 -11.97 1.52
C VAL A 33 -5.78 -12.20 0.03
N ASP A 34 -6.84 -12.78 -0.53
CA ASP A 34 -7.11 -12.68 -1.96
C ASP A 34 -8.07 -11.51 -2.18
N GLY A 35 -7.69 -10.58 -3.03
CA GLY A 35 -8.38 -9.32 -3.14
C GLY A 35 -8.32 -8.71 -4.53
N ARG A 36 -8.97 -7.55 -4.64
CA ARG A 36 -9.05 -6.78 -5.87
C ARG A 36 -8.42 -5.41 -5.68
N PHE A 37 -7.49 -5.05 -6.55
CA PHE A 37 -6.94 -3.71 -6.64
C PHE A 37 -8.00 -2.72 -7.13
N GLU A 38 -8.17 -1.63 -6.39
CA GLU A 38 -9.00 -0.49 -6.74
C GLU A 38 -8.21 0.80 -6.59
N GLU A 39 -8.06 1.55 -7.68
CA GLU A 39 -7.43 2.87 -7.65
C GLU A 39 -8.44 3.91 -7.11
N LEU A 40 -7.96 4.79 -6.22
CA LEU A 40 -8.76 5.83 -5.57
C LEU A 40 -8.40 7.18 -6.22
N PRO A 41 -9.10 7.59 -7.30
CA PRO A 41 -8.80 8.83 -7.99
C PRO A 41 -9.10 10.05 -7.10
N ASP A 42 -8.45 11.17 -7.39
CA ASP A 42 -8.67 12.45 -6.70
C ASP A 42 -10.03 13.07 -7.06
N ARG A 43 -11.11 12.48 -6.55
CA ARG A 43 -12.48 12.94 -6.72
C ARG A 43 -13.12 13.10 -5.34
N ILE A 44 -14.09 14.00 -5.25
CA ILE A 44 -14.74 14.40 -3.99
C ILE A 44 -15.20 13.19 -3.14
N GLY A 45 -15.64 12.10 -3.77
CA GLY A 45 -16.09 10.89 -3.08
C GLY A 45 -15.01 10.09 -2.31
N HIS A 46 -13.73 10.25 -2.66
CA HIS A 46 -12.62 9.47 -2.08
C HIS A 46 -11.70 10.31 -1.18
N LYS A 47 -11.99 11.60 -1.00
CA LYS A 47 -11.11 12.52 -0.28
C LYS A 47 -10.91 12.10 1.18
N LEU A 48 -11.98 11.73 1.88
CA LEU A 48 -11.91 11.29 3.27
C LEU A 48 -11.09 10.01 3.44
N GLU A 49 -11.24 9.05 2.52
CA GLU A 49 -10.51 7.79 2.54
C GLU A 49 -9.02 8.01 2.29
N ARG A 50 -8.66 8.92 1.37
CA ARG A 50 -7.27 9.31 1.10
C ARG A 50 -6.65 10.05 2.27
N ASP A 51 -7.37 10.99 2.88
CA ASP A 51 -6.90 11.76 4.04
C ASP A 51 -6.65 10.84 5.25
N HIS A 52 -7.56 9.89 5.50
CA HIS A 52 -7.39 8.89 6.56
C HIS A 52 -6.21 7.95 6.29
N ALA A 53 -6.10 7.42 5.07
CA ALA A 53 -4.98 6.56 4.68
C ALA A 53 -3.64 7.30 4.83
N TRP A 54 -3.58 8.57 4.41
CA TRP A 54 -2.41 9.42 4.58
C TRP A 54 -2.07 9.60 6.06
N SER A 55 -3.04 9.93 6.92
CA SER A 55 -2.83 10.12 8.36
C SER A 55 -2.23 8.89 9.07
N VAL A 56 -2.55 7.69 8.61
CA VAL A 56 -2.02 6.43 9.17
C VAL A 56 -0.65 6.09 8.58
N LEU A 57 -0.48 6.24 7.26
CA LEU A 57 0.72 5.81 6.54
C LEU A 57 1.87 6.83 6.66
N SER A 58 1.58 8.13 6.73
CA SER A 58 2.60 9.19 6.86
C SER A 58 3.32 9.19 8.21
N LYS A 59 2.86 8.38 9.17
CA LYS A 59 3.53 8.17 10.48
C LYS A 59 4.66 7.16 10.39
N HIS A 60 4.67 6.31 9.37
CA HIS A 60 5.75 5.38 9.13
C HIS A 60 6.86 6.15 8.40
N SER A 61 8.11 6.00 8.83
CA SER A 61 9.24 6.69 8.19
C SER A 61 9.19 6.53 6.68
N ASP A 62 9.56 7.55 5.90
CA ASP A 62 9.55 7.51 4.43
C ASP A 62 10.70 6.64 3.86
N TRP A 63 10.98 5.49 4.47
CA TRP A 63 12.06 4.56 4.13
C TRP A 63 11.92 3.93 2.73
N TRP A 64 10.74 4.08 2.12
CA TRP A 64 10.39 3.55 0.80
C TRP A 64 10.30 4.64 -0.28
N GLU A 65 10.30 5.93 0.08
CA GLU A 65 10.39 7.00 -0.92
C GLU A 65 11.83 7.05 -1.45
N PRO A 66 12.05 6.95 -2.78
CA PRO A 66 13.38 7.17 -3.33
C PRO A 66 13.84 8.56 -2.87
N GLY A 67 14.91 8.63 -2.07
CA GLY A 67 15.41 9.88 -1.50
C GLY A 67 15.73 10.90 -2.58
N ALA A 68 14.74 11.71 -2.94
CA ALA A 68 14.80 12.65 -4.06
C ALA A 68 14.97 14.06 -3.53
N LEU A 69 16.02 14.32 -2.74
CA LEU A 69 16.40 15.68 -2.37
C LEU A 69 17.92 15.85 -2.42
N LYS A 70 18.44 16.10 -3.63
CA LYS A 70 19.58 17.02 -3.79
C LYS A 70 19.01 18.45 -3.65
N PRO A 71 19.68 19.36 -2.92
CA PRO A 71 19.20 20.71 -2.69
C PRO A 71 19.44 21.59 -3.92
N VAL A 72 18.70 21.32 -4.99
CA VAL A 72 18.53 22.26 -6.10
C VAL A 72 17.05 22.20 -6.39
N VAL A 73 16.31 23.23 -6.01
CA VAL A 73 14.87 23.37 -6.24
C VAL A 73 14.65 23.46 -7.75
N PRO A 74 14.12 22.42 -8.44
CA PRO A 74 13.65 22.57 -9.79
C PRO A 74 12.19 23.06 -9.69
N LEU A 75 11.83 24.10 -10.43
CA LEU A 75 10.46 24.63 -10.54
C LEU A 75 9.41 23.62 -11.10
N VAL A 76 9.78 22.34 -11.22
CA VAL A 76 8.96 21.22 -11.74
C VAL A 76 9.14 19.96 -10.88
N ALA A 77 9.50 20.11 -9.60
CA ALA A 77 9.42 19.03 -8.61
C ALA A 77 8.06 18.99 -7.89
N GLU A 78 7.07 19.73 -8.39
CA GLU A 78 5.69 19.62 -7.93
C GLU A 78 5.05 18.37 -8.54
N SER A 79 4.92 17.34 -7.69
CA SER A 79 3.92 16.28 -7.80
C SER A 79 4.02 15.36 -9.01
N THR A 80 4.92 14.37 -8.96
CA THR A 80 4.53 13.08 -9.52
C THR A 80 3.33 12.56 -8.72
N PRO A 81 2.16 12.35 -9.32
CA PRO A 81 0.95 12.06 -8.57
C PRO A 81 1.11 10.76 -7.77
N HIS A 82 0.88 10.83 -6.46
CA HIS A 82 0.74 9.64 -5.64
C HIS A 82 -0.46 8.84 -6.15
N VAL A 83 -0.25 7.55 -6.39
CA VAL A 83 -1.34 6.65 -6.78
C VAL A 83 -1.89 6.10 -5.48
N PHE A 84 -3.06 6.59 -5.08
CA PHE A 84 -3.79 6.03 -3.95
C PHE A 84 -4.61 4.85 -4.44
N PHE A 85 -4.58 3.77 -3.68
CA PHE A 85 -5.33 2.57 -4.01
C PHE A 85 -5.69 1.83 -2.73
N ARG A 86 -6.64 0.92 -2.84
CA ARG A 86 -6.98 -0.06 -1.81
C ARG A 86 -7.04 -1.45 -2.40
N ILE A 87 -6.89 -2.45 -1.54
CA ILE A 87 -7.17 -3.84 -1.89
C ILE A 87 -8.50 -4.21 -1.22
N LEU A 88 -9.53 -4.41 -2.03
CA LEU A 88 -10.80 -4.95 -1.55
C LEU A 88 -10.61 -6.42 -1.19
N ILE A 89 -10.79 -6.76 0.09
CA ILE A 89 -10.66 -8.14 0.59
C ILE A 89 -11.83 -8.95 0.04
N ALA A 90 -11.55 -9.92 -0.84
CA ALA A 90 -12.55 -10.84 -1.35
C ALA A 90 -12.60 -12.12 -0.52
N GLN A 91 -11.43 -12.70 -0.24
CA GLN A 91 -11.26 -13.82 0.68
C GLN A 91 -10.09 -13.56 1.62
N VAL A 92 -10.17 -14.12 2.82
CA VAL A 92 -9.09 -14.07 3.80
C VAL A 92 -8.92 -15.43 4.44
N SER A 93 -7.67 -15.86 4.57
CA SER A 93 -7.30 -17.08 5.26
C SER A 93 -6.18 -16.80 6.25
N GLY A 94 -6.12 -17.58 7.33
CA GLY A 94 -5.13 -17.40 8.38
C GLY A 94 -4.54 -18.73 8.84
N ARG A 95 -3.25 -18.72 9.18
CA ARG A 95 -2.53 -19.83 9.78
C ARG A 95 -1.75 -19.36 11.00
N LYS A 96 -1.61 -20.25 11.96
CA LYS A 96 -0.80 -20.05 13.16
C LYS A 96 0.04 -21.29 13.40
N ALA A 97 1.30 -21.09 13.78
CA ALA A 97 2.10 -22.11 14.44
C ALA A 97 2.32 -21.71 15.90
N SER A 98 2.22 -22.69 16.79
CA SER A 98 2.63 -22.60 18.20
C SER A 98 3.76 -23.62 18.40
N GLU A 99 4.58 -23.39 19.42
CA GLU A 99 5.63 -24.35 19.84
C GLU A 99 5.04 -25.63 20.45
#